data_AF-A0AAV9ZNQ6-F1
#
_entry.id   AF-A0AAV9ZNQ6-F1
#
_cell.length_a   1.000
_cell.length_b   1.000
_cell.length_c   1.000
_cell.angle_alpha   90.00
_cell.angle_beta   90.00
_cell.angle_gamma   90.00
#
_symmetry.space_group_name_H-M   'P 1'
#
loop_
_entity.id
_entity.type
_entity.pdbx_description
1 polymer ?
#
loop_
_entity_poly.entity_id
_entity_poly.type
_entity_poly.pdbx_seq_one_letter_code
_entity_poly.pdbx_strand_id
1 'polypeptide(L)'
;MFASPGILLNKGNQRLFMKIVMSLRTRSERKSTFINLERTRCCLADEFNFSPSNDAIWKFLLSTDIPRLTRNFLWKAMHKTYRLGAFRQHIPHLEHLELCGICKVPESMEHIMLECTSPAQELIWNLAERLWRLRHSDWPRLNWGLLLGSGLARFRSNQGKLMRGKNRLFKILVYTSMKLIWKLRNERDEVHNRWLALINNALKRDQLLTNRYRFGNLARNSDTVLQTWSGTLKDEDALPDDWTQVTPDCQKERKRGRKRRDG
;
A
#
# COMPACT_ATOMS: atom_id res chain seq x y z
N MET A 1 33.55 1.88 21.32
CA MET A 1 32.62 1.55 20.21
C MET A 1 33.48 1.21 19.01
N PHE A 2 33.89 -0.05 18.86
CA PHE A 2 34.96 -0.41 17.93
C PHE A 2 34.41 -0.76 16.53
N ALA A 3 34.94 -0.06 15.53
CA ALA A 3 34.97 -0.49 14.14
C ALA A 3 35.80 -1.77 14.03
N SER A 4 35.39 -2.76 13.25
CA SER A 4 36.31 -3.83 12.85
C SER A 4 35.92 -4.48 11.52
N PRO A 5 36.54 -4.08 10.41
CA PRO A 5 36.88 -5.04 9.35
C PRO A 5 37.78 -6.13 9.96
N GLY A 6 37.47 -7.41 9.73
CA GLY A 6 38.31 -8.54 10.19
C GLY A 6 37.76 -9.42 11.34
N ILE A 7 36.43 -9.53 11.50
CA ILE A 7 35.85 -10.48 12.48
C ILE A 7 36.18 -11.94 12.11
N LEU A 8 36.56 -12.75 13.09
CA LEU A 8 36.78 -14.19 12.91
C LEU A 8 35.46 -14.91 12.60
N LEU A 9 35.48 -15.84 11.62
CA LEU A 9 34.28 -16.58 11.18
C LEU A 9 33.61 -17.39 12.31
N ASN A 10 34.37 -17.85 13.30
CA ASN A 10 33.85 -18.58 14.45
C ASN A 10 33.25 -17.69 15.55
N LYS A 11 33.41 -16.36 15.45
CA LYS A 11 32.91 -15.38 16.43
C LYS A 11 31.64 -14.66 15.98
N GLY A 12 31.16 -14.93 14.77
CA GLY A 12 29.96 -14.29 14.23
C GLY A 12 28.88 -15.27 13.82
N ASN A 13 27.69 -14.73 13.58
CA ASN A 13 26.58 -15.44 12.96
C ASN A 13 26.20 -14.72 11.66
N GLN A 14 25.39 -15.37 10.81
CA GLN A 14 24.98 -14.82 9.51
C GLN A 14 24.45 -13.37 9.62
N ARG A 15 23.68 -13.06 10.67
CA ARG A 15 23.12 -11.72 10.90
C ARG A 15 24.21 -10.67 11.18
N LEU A 16 25.23 -11.03 11.96
CA LEU A 16 26.36 -10.16 12.27
C LEU A 16 27.24 -9.94 11.04
N PHE A 17 27.58 -11.01 10.31
CA PHE A 17 28.34 -10.92 9.07
C PHE A 17 27.64 -10.07 8.01
N MET A 18 26.32 -10.27 7.83
CA MET A 18 25.53 -9.45 6.91
C MET A 18 25.55 -7.98 7.31
N LYS A 19 25.44 -7.63 8.59
CA LYS A 19 25.56 -6.23 9.05
C LYS A 19 26.91 -5.62 8.70
N ILE A 20 28.01 -6.36 8.93
CA ILE A 20 29.37 -5.90 8.63
C ILE A 20 29.55 -5.70 7.12
N VAL A 21 29.15 -6.68 6.30
CA VAL A 21 29.20 -6.54 4.83
C VAL A 21 28.35 -5.35 4.36
N MET A 22 27.18 -5.14 4.96
CA MET A 22 26.30 -4.02 4.64
C MET A 22 26.86 -2.67 5.10
N SER A 23 27.69 -2.60 6.15
CA SER A 23 28.35 -1.37 6.60
C SER A 23 29.63 -1.07 5.82
N LEU A 24 30.33 -2.10 5.33
CA LEU A 24 31.54 -1.95 4.51
C LEU A 24 31.24 -1.56 3.06
N ARG A 25 30.05 -1.90 2.55
CA ARG A 25 29.62 -1.45 1.22
C ARG A 25 29.10 -0.02 1.29
N THR A 26 29.81 0.91 0.67
CA THR A 26 29.23 2.21 0.28
C THR A 26 28.11 1.95 -0.72
N ARG A 27 26.86 2.15 -0.29
CA ARG A 27 25.72 2.02 -1.19
C ARG A 27 25.70 3.24 -2.09
N SER A 28 26.08 3.07 -3.36
CA SER A 28 25.83 4.12 -4.34
C SER A 28 24.32 4.33 -4.45
N GLU A 29 23.88 5.54 -4.16
CA GLU A 29 22.47 5.88 -4.29
C GLU A 29 22.13 5.87 -5.78
N ARG A 30 21.15 5.05 -6.17
CA ARG A 30 20.73 5.00 -7.57
C ARG A 30 20.03 6.30 -7.90
N LYS A 31 20.52 7.03 -8.91
CA LYS A 31 19.93 8.29 -9.39
C LYS A 31 18.41 8.20 -9.58
N SER A 32 17.90 7.09 -10.14
CA SER A 32 16.45 6.89 -10.33
C SER A 32 15.66 6.80 -9.01
N THR A 33 16.24 6.17 -7.99
CA THR A 33 15.62 6.05 -6.67
C THR A 33 15.61 7.40 -5.98
N PHE A 34 16.72 8.15 -6.04
CA PHE A 34 16.82 9.50 -5.52
C PHE A 34 15.76 10.41 -6.14
N ILE A 35 15.63 10.43 -7.48
CA ILE A 35 14.62 11.23 -8.17
C ILE A 35 13.20 10.89 -7.69
N ASN A 36 12.86 9.60 -7.56
CA ASN A 36 11.54 9.21 -7.08
C ASN A 36 11.29 9.59 -5.61
N LEU A 37 12.31 9.51 -4.76
CA LEU A 37 12.23 9.99 -3.37
C LEU A 37 12.00 11.50 -3.32
N GLU A 38 12.77 12.29 -4.07
CA GLU A 38 12.61 13.74 -4.13
C GLU A 38 11.24 14.15 -4.68
N ARG A 39 10.78 13.53 -5.78
CA ARG A 39 9.42 13.77 -6.31
C ARG A 39 8.34 13.49 -5.26
N THR A 40 8.51 12.41 -4.49
CA THR A 40 7.61 12.07 -3.39
C THR A 40 7.63 13.15 -2.31
N ARG A 41 8.81 13.64 -1.94
CA ARG A 41 8.99 14.67 -0.91
C ARG A 41 8.41 16.01 -1.33
N CYS A 42 8.75 16.50 -2.52
CA CYS A 42 8.24 17.74 -3.08
C CYS A 42 6.71 17.69 -3.15
N CYS A 43 6.14 16.64 -3.72
CA CYS A 43 4.70 16.50 -3.80
C CYS A 43 4.01 16.52 -2.42
N LEU A 44 4.55 15.81 -1.42
CA LEU A 44 3.96 15.83 -0.08
C LEU A 44 4.16 17.19 0.63
N ALA A 45 5.24 17.91 0.32
CA ALA A 45 5.45 19.27 0.80
C ALA A 45 4.40 20.22 0.22
N ASP A 46 4.16 20.14 -1.10
CA ASP A 46 3.21 21.00 -1.81
C ASP A 46 1.75 20.70 -1.40
N GLU A 47 1.37 19.42 -1.36
CA GLU A 47 -0.03 19.01 -1.12
C GLU A 47 -0.41 18.97 0.37
N PHE A 48 0.54 18.66 1.26
CA PHE A 48 0.25 18.43 2.68
C PHE A 48 1.08 19.29 3.65
N ASN A 49 1.84 20.25 3.13
CA ASN A 49 2.74 21.11 3.93
C ASN A 49 3.67 20.29 4.83
N PHE A 50 4.17 19.17 4.31
CA PHE A 50 5.03 18.25 5.05
C PHE A 50 6.03 17.53 4.13
N SER A 51 7.33 17.72 4.39
CA SER A 51 8.39 16.94 3.73
C SER A 51 8.86 15.79 4.63
N PRO A 52 8.56 14.52 4.31
CA PRO A 52 9.10 13.37 5.04
C PRO A 52 10.60 13.18 4.79
N SER A 53 11.28 12.48 5.71
CA SER A 53 12.62 11.94 5.45
C SER A 53 12.57 10.71 4.53
N ASN A 54 13.68 10.39 3.87
CA ASN A 54 13.77 9.19 3.02
C ASN A 54 13.48 7.92 3.83
N ASP A 55 13.98 7.86 5.07
CA ASP A 55 13.69 6.76 6.00
C ASP A 55 12.21 6.64 6.34
N ALA A 56 11.49 7.76 6.49
CA ALA A 56 10.05 7.74 6.73
C ALA A 56 9.30 7.16 5.51
N ILE A 57 9.71 7.51 4.29
CA ILE A 57 9.17 6.95 3.04
C ILE A 57 9.39 5.45 3.00
N TRP A 58 10.63 4.99 3.22
CA TRP A 58 10.96 3.55 3.20
C TRP A 58 10.24 2.77 4.29
N LYS A 59 10.20 3.30 5.51
CA LYS A 59 9.48 2.68 6.64
C LYS A 59 7.99 2.56 6.34
N PHE A 60 7.40 3.58 5.72
CA PHE A 60 5.99 3.55 5.37
C PHE A 60 5.67 2.51 4.28
N LEU A 61 6.52 2.35 3.26
CA LEU A 61 6.35 1.32 2.23
C LEU A 61 6.29 -0.11 2.80
N LEU A 62 6.79 -0.30 4.02
CA LEU A 62 6.74 -1.56 4.75
C LEU A 62 5.48 -1.72 5.62
N SER A 63 4.54 -0.77 5.61
CA SER A 63 3.35 -0.78 6.47
C SER A 63 2.45 -2.02 6.26
N THR A 64 1.88 -2.51 7.35
CA THR A 64 1.03 -3.72 7.36
C THR A 64 -0.39 -3.48 6.84
N ASP A 65 -0.76 -2.23 6.60
CA ASP A 65 -2.05 -1.87 5.99
C ASP A 65 -2.20 -2.40 4.56
N ILE A 66 -1.07 -2.62 3.89
CA ILE A 66 -1.03 -2.99 2.48
C ILE A 66 -0.53 -4.44 2.33
N PRO A 67 -1.10 -5.26 1.42
CA PRO A 67 -0.62 -6.62 1.17
C PRO A 67 0.86 -6.65 0.77
N ARG A 68 1.56 -7.73 1.12
CA ARG A 68 3.00 -7.90 0.83
C ARG A 68 3.33 -7.75 -0.66
N LEU A 69 2.50 -8.30 -1.54
CA LEU A 69 2.72 -8.20 -2.99
C LEU A 69 2.62 -6.77 -3.51
N THR A 70 1.75 -5.96 -2.91
CA THR A 70 1.61 -4.54 -3.24
C THR A 70 2.80 -3.74 -2.68
N ARG A 71 3.27 -4.04 -1.46
CA ARG A 71 4.51 -3.44 -0.92
C ARG A 71 5.72 -3.72 -1.81
N ASN A 72 5.89 -4.97 -2.24
CA ASN A 72 6.96 -5.36 -3.16
C ASN A 72 6.85 -4.62 -4.50
N PHE A 73 5.63 -4.45 -5.00
CA PHE A 73 5.37 -3.68 -6.21
C PHE A 73 5.79 -2.20 -6.04
N LEU A 74 5.39 -1.55 -4.95
CA LEU A 74 5.74 -0.15 -4.68
C LEU A 74 7.24 0.05 -4.48
N TRP A 75 7.89 -0.86 -3.75
CA TRP A 75 9.34 -0.83 -3.58
C TRP A 75 10.06 -0.92 -4.94
N LYS A 76 9.61 -1.83 -5.81
CA LYS A 76 10.15 -1.97 -7.17
C LYS A 76 9.90 -0.74 -8.03
N ALA A 77 8.73 -0.11 -7.89
CA ALA A 77 8.36 1.12 -8.59
C ALA A 77 9.23 2.31 -8.13
N MET A 78 9.40 2.48 -6.81
CA MET A 78 10.27 3.49 -6.20
C MET A 78 11.72 3.37 -6.70
N HIS A 79 12.24 2.13 -6.82
CA HIS A 79 13.58 1.90 -7.36
C HIS A 79 13.69 1.91 -8.89
N LYS A 80 12.58 2.11 -9.62
CA LYS A 80 12.51 2.00 -11.10
C LYS A 80 13.13 0.69 -11.62
N THR A 81 12.77 -0.44 -10.99
CA THR A 81 13.34 -1.77 -11.34
C THR A 81 12.55 -2.55 -12.39
N TYR A 82 11.37 -2.05 -12.76
CA TYR A 82 10.58 -2.63 -13.83
C TYR A 82 11.24 -2.34 -15.19
N ARG A 83 11.42 -3.40 -15.98
CA ARG A 83 11.99 -3.35 -17.34
C ARG A 83 10.93 -2.84 -18.31
N LEU A 84 10.84 -1.52 -18.44
CA LEU A 84 9.87 -0.77 -19.25
C LEU A 84 10.58 0.19 -20.20
N GLY A 85 9.92 0.58 -21.29
CA GLY A 85 10.38 1.60 -22.22
C GLY A 85 11.73 1.25 -22.84
N ALA A 86 12.61 2.26 -22.95
CA ALA A 86 13.93 2.14 -23.59
C ALA A 86 14.80 0.98 -23.09
N PHE A 87 14.59 0.50 -21.85
CA PHE A 87 15.29 -0.70 -21.38
C PHE A 87 15.03 -1.94 -22.26
N ARG A 88 13.85 -2.01 -22.89
CA ARG A 88 13.45 -3.12 -23.77
C ARG A 88 14.07 -3.05 -25.16
N GLN A 89 14.52 -1.87 -25.62
CA GLN A 89 15.23 -1.74 -26.90
C GLN A 89 16.51 -2.59 -26.94
N HIS A 90 17.14 -2.78 -25.80
CA HIS A 90 18.39 -3.53 -25.68
C HIS A 90 18.18 -5.04 -25.49
N ILE A 91 16.94 -5.54 -25.55
CA ILE A 91 16.63 -6.96 -25.41
C ILE A 91 16.09 -7.48 -26.75
N PRO A 92 16.81 -8.41 -27.42
CA PRO A 92 16.35 -9.00 -28.66
C PRO A 92 14.93 -9.57 -28.54
N HIS A 93 14.09 -9.31 -29.54
CA HIS A 93 12.69 -9.78 -29.65
C HIS A 93 11.66 -9.09 -28.74
N LEU A 94 12.06 -8.12 -27.90
CA LEU A 94 11.15 -7.37 -27.03
C LEU A 94 11.09 -5.87 -27.37
N GLU A 95 11.66 -5.46 -28.50
CA GLU A 95 11.75 -4.05 -28.92
C GLU A 95 10.35 -3.46 -29.14
N HIS A 96 9.44 -4.25 -29.72
CA HIS A 96 8.04 -3.87 -29.94
C HIS A 96 7.27 -3.54 -28.65
N LEU A 97 7.77 -3.99 -27.49
CA LEU A 97 7.18 -3.71 -26.19
C LEU A 97 7.74 -2.45 -25.54
N GLU A 98 8.62 -1.70 -26.21
CA GLU A 98 9.06 -0.38 -25.74
C GLU A 98 7.87 0.57 -25.60
N LEU A 99 7.00 0.56 -26.60
CA LEU A 99 5.84 1.44 -26.68
C LEU A 99 4.63 0.79 -26.00
N CYS A 100 3.76 1.63 -25.44
CA CYS A 100 2.47 1.19 -24.93
C CYS A 100 1.67 0.53 -26.06
N GLY A 101 1.12 -0.66 -25.81
CA GLY A 101 0.29 -1.36 -26.79
C GLY A 101 -0.96 -0.60 -27.22
N ILE A 102 -1.44 0.32 -26.38
CA ILE A 102 -2.70 1.08 -26.56
C ILE A 102 -2.43 2.42 -27.24
N CYS A 103 -1.66 3.31 -26.62
CA CYS A 103 -1.46 4.69 -27.09
C CYS A 103 -0.15 4.93 -27.86
N LYS A 104 0.71 3.89 -27.99
CA LYS A 104 1.97 3.93 -28.76
C LYS A 104 3.03 4.94 -28.27
N VAL A 105 2.90 5.46 -27.04
CA VAL A 105 3.92 6.30 -26.38
C VAL A 105 4.93 5.42 -25.62
N PRO A 106 6.20 5.83 -25.41
CA PRO A 106 7.16 5.07 -24.62
C PRO A 106 6.61 4.66 -23.25
N GLU A 107 6.64 3.35 -22.97
CA GLU A 107 6.03 2.79 -21.77
C GLU A 107 6.88 3.11 -20.54
N SER A 108 6.31 3.87 -19.60
CA SER A 108 6.91 4.15 -18.30
C SER A 108 5.95 3.75 -17.17
N MET A 109 6.47 3.60 -15.94
CA MET A 109 5.61 3.27 -14.80
C MET A 109 4.60 4.40 -14.50
N GLU A 110 5.02 5.65 -14.70
CA GLU A 110 4.17 6.83 -14.57
C GLU A 110 3.11 6.86 -15.66
N HIS A 111 3.52 6.59 -16.91
CA HIS A 111 2.61 6.48 -18.04
C HIS A 111 1.51 5.45 -17.80
N ILE A 112 1.87 4.22 -17.44
CA ILE A 112 0.93 3.13 -17.15
C ILE A 112 -0.07 3.54 -16.06
N MET A 113 0.36 4.33 -15.09
CA MET A 113 -0.46 4.66 -13.92
C MET A 113 -1.35 5.87 -14.15
N LEU A 114 -0.88 6.90 -14.87
CA LEU A 114 -1.53 8.22 -14.89
C LEU A 114 -1.84 8.74 -16.29
N GLU A 115 -1.02 8.44 -17.29
CA GLU A 115 -1.05 9.12 -18.59
C GLU A 115 -1.65 8.26 -19.71
N CYS A 116 -1.72 6.94 -19.51
CA CYS A 116 -2.17 6.01 -20.53
C CYS A 116 -3.66 6.18 -20.83
N THR A 117 -4.05 6.18 -22.10
CA THR A 117 -5.44 6.26 -22.57
C THR A 117 -6.19 4.92 -22.47
N SER A 118 -5.80 4.06 -21.54
CA SER A 118 -6.43 2.75 -21.36
C SER A 118 -7.77 2.93 -20.66
N PRO A 119 -8.90 2.45 -21.25
CA PRO A 119 -10.20 2.51 -20.58
C PRO A 119 -10.20 1.83 -19.20
N ALA A 120 -9.39 0.78 -19.04
CA ALA A 120 -9.25 0.09 -17.76
C ALA A 120 -8.56 0.96 -16.69
N GLN A 121 -7.53 1.72 -17.07
CA GLN A 121 -6.82 2.61 -16.14
C GLN A 121 -7.72 3.74 -15.68
N GLU A 122 -8.41 4.39 -16.61
CA GLU A 122 -9.36 5.46 -16.33
C GLU A 122 -10.51 4.97 -15.43
N LEU A 123 -11.13 3.84 -15.79
CA LEU A 123 -12.21 3.25 -14.99
C LEU A 123 -11.77 2.94 -13.57
N ILE A 124 -10.57 2.40 -13.36
CA ILE A 124 -10.07 2.09 -12.02
C ILE A 124 -9.93 3.36 -11.17
N TRP A 125 -9.39 4.45 -11.73
CA TRP A 125 -9.29 5.71 -11.00
C TRP A 125 -10.66 6.32 -10.71
N ASN A 126 -11.57 6.27 -11.67
CA ASN A 126 -12.95 6.73 -11.48
C ASN A 126 -13.66 5.95 -10.36
N LEU A 127 -13.44 4.64 -10.26
CA LEU A 127 -13.99 3.82 -9.18
C LEU A 127 -13.38 4.18 -7.81
N ALA A 128 -12.07 4.40 -7.76
CA ALA A 128 -11.39 4.82 -6.53
C ALA A 128 -11.88 6.19 -6.05
N GLU A 129 -11.99 7.16 -6.96
CA GLU A 129 -12.52 8.49 -6.68
C GLU A 129 -13.99 8.43 -6.25
N ARG A 130 -14.83 7.65 -6.95
CA ARG A 130 -16.24 7.49 -6.61
C ARG A 130 -16.42 6.95 -5.18
N LEU A 131 -15.65 5.94 -4.80
CA LEU A 131 -15.73 5.38 -3.44
C LEU A 131 -15.25 6.39 -2.40
N TRP A 132 -14.17 7.13 -2.68
CA TRP A 132 -13.72 8.22 -1.83
C TRP A 132 -14.80 9.29 -1.62
N ARG A 133 -15.49 9.66 -2.70
CA ARG A 133 -16.54 10.70 -2.72
C ARG A 133 -17.82 10.32 -1.97
N LEU A 134 -18.01 9.05 -1.61
CA LEU A 134 -19.10 8.67 -0.70
C LEU A 134 -18.97 9.35 0.67
N ARG A 135 -17.74 9.69 1.09
CA ARG A 135 -17.47 10.28 2.41
C ARG A 135 -16.69 11.59 2.37
N HIS A 136 -15.89 11.81 1.34
CA HIS A 136 -14.91 12.88 1.31
C HIS A 136 -14.97 13.64 -0.02
N SER A 137 -15.06 14.97 0.02
CA SER A 137 -15.19 15.81 -1.17
C SER A 137 -13.86 16.16 -1.86
N ASP A 138 -12.73 15.97 -1.15
CA ASP A 138 -11.39 16.43 -1.49
C ASP A 138 -10.52 15.31 -2.08
N TRP A 139 -10.93 14.74 -3.22
CA TRP A 139 -10.04 13.83 -3.96
C TRP A 139 -8.86 14.61 -4.54
N PRO A 140 -7.60 14.31 -4.15
CA PRO A 140 -6.45 15.06 -4.61
C PRO A 140 -6.12 14.73 -6.07
N ARG A 141 -5.53 15.71 -6.78
CA ARG A 141 -4.98 15.45 -8.12
C ARG A 141 -3.83 14.47 -8.01
N LEU A 142 -3.95 13.32 -8.68
CA LEU A 142 -2.92 12.30 -8.66
C LEU A 142 -1.73 12.72 -9.53
N ASN A 143 -0.53 12.57 -8.97
CA ASN A 143 0.74 12.66 -9.69
C ASN A 143 1.66 11.54 -9.20
N TRP A 144 2.77 11.29 -9.91
CA TRP A 144 3.64 10.16 -9.58
C TRP A 144 4.25 10.23 -8.17
N GLY A 145 4.59 11.43 -7.69
CA GLY A 145 5.08 11.65 -6.32
C GLY A 145 4.02 11.30 -5.29
N LEU A 146 2.77 11.73 -5.51
CA LEU A 146 1.65 11.39 -4.64
C LEU A 146 1.38 9.89 -4.66
N LEU A 147 1.39 9.24 -5.82
CA LEU A 147 1.19 7.78 -5.91
C LEU A 147 2.23 7.03 -5.08
N LEU A 148 3.52 7.35 -5.24
CA LEU A 148 4.58 6.73 -4.46
C LEU A 148 4.48 7.04 -2.96
N GLY A 149 4.08 8.26 -2.61
CA GLY A 149 3.96 8.77 -1.24
C GLY A 149 2.58 8.62 -0.58
N SER A 150 1.59 8.00 -1.23
CA SER A 150 0.17 8.10 -0.84
C SER A 150 -0.10 7.69 0.59
N GLY A 151 0.67 6.75 1.13
CA GLY A 151 0.45 6.35 2.52
C GLY A 151 1.13 7.20 3.59
N LEU A 152 1.84 8.26 3.18
CA LEU A 152 2.25 9.38 4.02
C LEU A 152 1.37 10.62 3.82
N ALA A 153 0.29 10.53 3.05
CA ALA A 153 -0.71 11.60 2.95
C ALA A 153 -1.21 12.01 4.34
N ARG A 154 -1.46 13.31 4.53
CA ARG A 154 -1.86 13.90 5.80
C ARG A 154 -3.09 14.79 5.65
N PHE A 155 -4.23 14.17 5.34
CA PHE A 155 -5.53 14.83 5.47
C PHE A 155 -5.79 15.20 6.93
N ARG A 156 -6.16 16.46 7.15
CA ARG A 156 -6.44 17.06 8.46
C ARG A 156 -7.89 17.53 8.50
N SER A 157 -8.50 17.47 9.69
CA SER A 157 -9.81 18.08 9.91
C SER A 157 -9.70 19.61 9.96
N ASN A 158 -10.85 20.30 9.99
CA ASN A 158 -10.93 21.75 10.15
C ASN A 158 -10.25 22.24 11.44
N GLN A 159 -10.07 21.37 12.43
CA GLN A 159 -9.36 21.63 13.70
C GLN A 159 -7.87 21.29 13.62
N GLY A 160 -7.33 20.97 12.44
CA GLY A 160 -5.92 20.60 12.22
C GLY A 160 -5.53 19.18 12.64
N LYS A 161 -6.47 18.39 13.20
CA LYS A 161 -6.21 17.02 13.67
C LYS A 161 -6.05 16.05 12.50
N LEU A 162 -5.04 15.18 12.56
CA LEU A 162 -4.78 14.17 11.54
C LEU A 162 -5.92 13.13 11.49
N MET A 163 -6.54 12.97 10.33
CA MET A 163 -7.64 12.03 10.13
C MET A 163 -7.12 10.63 9.74
N ARG A 164 -6.83 9.80 10.75
CA ARG A 164 -6.20 8.47 10.55
C ARG A 164 -7.00 7.57 9.59
N GLY A 165 -8.32 7.46 9.77
CA GLY A 165 -9.19 6.67 8.90
C GLY A 165 -9.16 7.14 7.44
N LYS A 166 -9.29 8.45 7.22
CA LYS A 166 -9.22 9.07 5.89
C LYS A 166 -7.88 8.83 5.19
N ASN A 167 -6.77 9.08 5.89
CA ASN A 167 -5.42 8.79 5.36
C ASN A 167 -5.25 7.30 5.01
N ARG A 168 -5.82 6.43 5.83
CA ARG A 168 -5.76 4.98 5.63
C ARG A 168 -6.61 4.53 4.44
N LEU A 169 -7.81 5.08 4.28
CA LEU A 169 -8.68 4.83 3.14
C LEU A 169 -8.01 5.25 1.84
N PHE A 170 -7.49 6.48 1.77
CA PHE A 170 -6.79 7.00 0.59
C PHE A 170 -5.67 6.07 0.15
N LYS A 171 -4.81 5.70 1.10
CA LYS A 171 -3.72 4.74 0.92
C LYS A 171 -4.19 3.40 0.36
N ILE A 172 -5.27 2.83 0.90
CA ILE A 172 -5.80 1.54 0.44
C ILE A 172 -6.32 1.67 -0.99
N LEU A 173 -7.09 2.72 -1.29
CA LEU A 173 -7.66 2.96 -2.61
C LEU A 173 -6.57 3.14 -3.66
N VAL A 174 -5.60 4.02 -3.40
CA VAL A 174 -4.52 4.30 -4.35
C VAL A 174 -3.70 3.04 -4.62
N TYR A 175 -3.20 2.37 -3.60
CA TYR A 175 -2.30 1.24 -3.82
C TYR A 175 -2.98 -0.02 -4.35
N THR A 176 -4.25 -0.23 -4.02
CA THR A 176 -5.04 -1.31 -4.62
C THR A 176 -5.28 -1.02 -6.10
N SER A 177 -5.61 0.22 -6.43
CA SER A 177 -5.83 0.69 -7.81
C SER A 177 -4.56 0.60 -8.64
N MET A 178 -3.42 1.12 -8.15
CA MET A 178 -2.12 0.98 -8.82
C MET A 178 -1.79 -0.49 -9.11
N LYS A 179 -1.98 -1.36 -8.12
CA LYS A 179 -1.64 -2.77 -8.28
C LYS A 179 -2.53 -3.45 -9.33
N LEU A 180 -3.81 -3.07 -9.39
CA LEU A 180 -4.74 -3.58 -10.38
C LEU A 180 -4.44 -3.05 -11.78
N ILE A 181 -4.18 -1.74 -11.94
CA ILE A 181 -3.78 -1.12 -13.21
C ILE A 181 -2.55 -1.83 -13.77
N TRP A 182 -1.53 -2.04 -12.93
CA TRP A 182 -0.35 -2.80 -13.35
C TRP A 182 -0.69 -4.20 -13.85
N LYS A 183 -1.63 -4.89 -13.19
CA LYS A 183 -2.06 -6.24 -13.58
C LYS A 183 -2.85 -6.22 -14.89
N LEU A 184 -3.78 -5.28 -15.05
CA LEU A 184 -4.73 -5.22 -16.17
C LEU A 184 -4.25 -4.37 -17.35
N ARG A 185 -3.03 -3.83 -17.35
CA ARG A 185 -2.53 -2.95 -18.43
C ARG A 185 -2.68 -3.52 -19.85
N ASN A 186 -2.73 -4.85 -19.98
CA ASN A 186 -2.91 -5.57 -21.24
C ASN A 186 -4.24 -6.34 -21.31
N GLU A 187 -5.10 -6.26 -20.29
CA GLU A 187 -6.37 -6.99 -20.19
C GLU A 187 -7.55 -6.02 -20.28
N ARG A 188 -8.64 -6.41 -20.93
CA ARG A 188 -9.79 -5.52 -21.19
C ARG A 188 -11.07 -5.90 -20.43
N ASP A 189 -11.14 -7.10 -19.89
CA ASP A 189 -12.40 -7.64 -19.37
C ASP A 189 -12.52 -7.56 -17.84
N GLU A 190 -13.76 -7.34 -17.37
CA GLU A 190 -14.18 -7.42 -15.96
C GLU A 190 -13.47 -6.49 -14.96
N VAL A 191 -12.93 -5.36 -15.44
CA VAL A 191 -12.17 -4.39 -14.63
C VAL A 191 -12.94 -3.98 -13.36
N HIS A 192 -14.22 -3.65 -13.49
CA HIS A 192 -15.08 -3.21 -12.40
C HIS A 192 -15.22 -4.26 -11.29
N ASN A 193 -15.62 -5.48 -11.65
CA ASN A 193 -15.82 -6.58 -10.71
C ASN A 193 -14.53 -6.96 -10.01
N ARG A 194 -13.40 -6.95 -10.73
CA ARG A 194 -12.08 -7.23 -10.15
C ARG A 194 -11.65 -6.15 -9.17
N TRP A 195 -11.91 -4.89 -9.49
CA TRP A 195 -11.62 -3.78 -8.57
C TRP A 195 -12.47 -3.88 -7.31
N LEU A 196 -13.79 -4.09 -7.45
CA LEU A 196 -14.69 -4.30 -6.31
C LEU A 196 -14.26 -5.49 -5.44
N ALA A 197 -13.89 -6.61 -6.06
CA ALA A 197 -13.40 -7.78 -5.34
C ALA A 197 -12.14 -7.47 -4.52
N LEU A 198 -11.21 -6.66 -5.05
CA LEU A 198 -10.02 -6.26 -4.31
C LEU A 198 -10.34 -5.35 -3.12
N ILE A 199 -11.24 -4.38 -3.28
CA ILE A 199 -11.67 -3.50 -2.19
C ILE A 199 -12.41 -4.29 -1.10
N ASN A 200 -13.34 -5.16 -1.50
CA ASN A 200 -14.05 -6.04 -0.57
C ASN A 200 -13.10 -6.98 0.18
N ASN A 201 -12.06 -7.49 -0.49
CA ASN A 201 -11.03 -8.29 0.17
C ASN A 201 -10.18 -7.47 1.13
N ALA A 202 -9.92 -6.19 0.84
CA ALA A 202 -9.24 -5.28 1.77
C ALA A 202 -10.09 -5.03 3.03
N LEU A 203 -11.39 -4.79 2.87
CA LEU A 203 -12.35 -4.67 3.96
C LEU A 203 -12.43 -5.94 4.82
N LYS A 204 -12.63 -7.10 4.20
CA LYS A 204 -12.69 -8.40 4.90
C LYS A 204 -11.42 -8.70 5.67
N ARG A 205 -10.25 -8.41 5.09
CA ARG A 205 -8.96 -8.55 5.78
C ARG A 205 -8.87 -7.61 6.98
N ASP A 206 -9.36 -6.39 6.85
CA ASP A 206 -9.36 -5.43 7.96
C ASP A 206 -10.28 -5.87 9.10
N GLN A 207 -11.48 -6.36 8.78
CA GLN A 207 -12.41 -6.97 9.74
C GLN A 207 -11.77 -8.18 10.42
N LEU A 208 -11.18 -9.11 9.66
CA LEU A 208 -10.54 -10.29 10.24
C LEU A 208 -9.41 -9.92 11.20
N LEU A 209 -8.66 -8.87 10.89
CA LEU A 209 -7.57 -8.38 11.72
C LEU A 209 -8.03 -7.65 12.99
N THR A 210 -9.32 -7.32 13.19
CA THR A 210 -9.79 -6.76 14.47
C THR A 210 -9.94 -7.83 15.56
N ASN A 211 -9.95 -9.11 15.19
CA ASN A 211 -10.18 -10.22 16.12
C ASN A 211 -9.04 -10.34 17.15
N ARG A 212 -9.26 -9.81 18.36
CA ARG A 212 -8.31 -9.86 19.48
C ARG A 212 -8.07 -11.26 20.01
N TYR A 213 -9.05 -12.16 19.90
CA TYR A 213 -8.88 -13.55 20.32
C TYR A 213 -7.84 -14.28 19.46
N ARG A 214 -7.90 -14.07 18.13
CA ARG A 214 -7.00 -14.73 17.18
C ARG A 214 -5.63 -14.05 17.07
N PHE A 215 -5.57 -12.72 17.18
CA PHE A 215 -4.35 -11.95 16.88
C PHE A 215 -3.74 -11.24 18.10
N GLY A 216 -4.38 -11.28 19.27
CA GLY A 216 -3.88 -10.66 20.50
C GLY A 216 -3.47 -9.20 20.29
N ASN A 217 -2.23 -8.87 20.67
CA ASN A 217 -1.66 -7.52 20.54
C ASN A 217 -1.38 -7.10 19.10
N LEU A 218 -1.43 -8.03 18.13
CA LEU A 218 -1.30 -7.73 16.71
C LEU A 218 -2.64 -7.42 16.04
N ALA A 219 -3.75 -7.54 16.78
CA ALA A 219 -5.06 -7.16 16.30
C ALA A 219 -5.12 -5.66 16.01
N ARG A 220 -5.81 -5.30 14.93
CA ARG A 220 -6.09 -3.92 14.57
C ARG A 220 -7.18 -3.36 15.47
N ASN A 221 -7.05 -2.08 15.81
CA ASN A 221 -8.11 -1.36 16.52
C ASN A 221 -9.37 -1.26 15.64
N SER A 222 -10.51 -1.71 16.14
CA SER A 222 -11.84 -1.62 15.51
C SER A 222 -12.20 -0.18 15.14
N ASP A 223 -11.95 0.78 16.01
CA ASP A 223 -12.20 2.21 15.77
C ASP A 223 -11.47 2.69 14.51
N THR A 224 -10.26 2.19 14.26
CA THR A 224 -9.49 2.56 13.06
C THR A 224 -10.13 1.97 11.80
N VAL A 225 -10.68 0.76 11.89
CA VAL A 225 -11.38 0.10 10.77
C VAL A 225 -12.70 0.83 10.48
N LEU A 226 -13.50 1.12 11.51
CA LEU A 226 -14.73 1.92 11.39
C LEU A 226 -14.42 3.31 10.79
N GLN A 227 -13.43 4.02 11.34
CA GLN A 227 -12.99 5.29 10.77
C GLN A 227 -12.50 5.20 9.32
N THR A 228 -12.02 4.04 8.86
CA THR A 228 -11.58 3.84 7.47
C THR A 228 -12.76 3.62 6.53
N TRP A 229 -13.73 2.78 6.92
CA TRP A 229 -14.72 2.20 6.00
C TRP A 229 -16.15 2.69 6.21
N SER A 230 -16.50 3.21 7.39
CA SER A 230 -17.85 3.78 7.60
C SER A 230 -18.11 4.93 6.63
N GLY A 231 -19.33 5.02 6.12
CA GLY A 231 -19.76 5.92 5.04
C GLY A 231 -19.34 5.47 3.64
N THR A 232 -18.79 4.26 3.47
CA THR A 232 -18.42 3.71 2.15
C THR A 232 -19.09 2.37 1.85
N LEU A 233 -19.85 1.83 2.79
CA LEU A 233 -20.51 0.53 2.65
C LEU A 233 -21.86 0.71 1.97
N LYS A 234 -22.27 -0.33 1.24
CA LYS A 234 -23.63 -0.41 0.70
C LYS A 234 -24.57 -0.82 1.83
N ASP A 235 -25.73 -0.18 1.92
CA ASP A 235 -26.79 -0.48 2.89
C ASP A 235 -26.30 -0.37 4.35
N GLU A 236 -25.44 0.63 4.62
CA GLU A 236 -24.79 0.82 5.93
C GLU A 236 -25.78 1.09 7.07
N ASP A 237 -26.94 1.69 6.77
CA ASP A 237 -28.00 1.97 7.75
C ASP A 237 -28.58 0.69 8.38
N ALA A 238 -28.41 -0.47 7.72
CA ALA A 238 -28.83 -1.76 8.24
C ALA A 238 -27.77 -2.45 9.12
N LEU A 239 -26.57 -1.86 9.25
CA LEU A 239 -25.47 -2.42 10.03
C LEU A 239 -25.43 -1.85 11.45
N PRO A 240 -24.97 -2.63 12.44
CA PRO A 240 -24.67 -2.09 13.77
C PRO A 240 -23.57 -1.04 13.74
N ASP A 241 -23.55 -0.15 14.74
CA ASP A 241 -22.51 0.89 14.92
C ASP A 241 -21.08 0.32 14.87
N ASP A 242 -20.87 -0.86 15.48
CA ASP A 242 -19.64 -1.65 15.32
C ASP A 242 -19.91 -2.94 14.53
N TRP A 243 -19.94 -2.82 13.21
CA TRP A 243 -20.06 -3.97 12.29
C TRP A 243 -18.77 -4.80 12.19
N THR A 244 -17.67 -4.45 12.88
CA THR A 244 -16.41 -5.21 12.83
C THR A 244 -16.41 -6.48 13.68
N GLN A 245 -17.39 -6.63 14.58
CA GLN A 245 -17.53 -7.77 15.49
C GLN A 245 -18.43 -8.89 14.94
N VAL A 246 -18.91 -8.78 13.70
CA VAL A 246 -19.79 -9.78 13.10
C VAL A 246 -18.98 -11.03 12.74
N THR A 247 -18.67 -11.85 13.74
CA THR A 247 -18.32 -13.25 13.56
C THR A 247 -19.59 -14.10 13.59
N PRO A 248 -19.83 -14.98 12.60
CA PRO A 248 -20.76 -16.08 12.76
C PRO A 248 -20.28 -16.96 13.92
N ASP A 249 -21.15 -17.19 14.91
CA ASP A 249 -21.13 -18.29 15.87
C ASP A 249 -19.75 -18.75 16.42
N CYS A 250 -19.08 -17.88 17.17
CA CYS A 250 -18.05 -18.34 18.12
C CYS A 250 -18.46 -18.07 19.58
N GLN A 251 -19.77 -18.08 19.86
CA GLN A 251 -20.36 -18.04 21.21
C GLN A 251 -20.98 -19.39 21.61
N LYS A 252 -20.29 -20.51 21.41
CA LYS A 252 -20.64 -21.77 22.12
C LYS A 252 -19.39 -22.57 22.47
N GLU A 253 -18.69 -22.12 23.52
CA GLU A 253 -17.97 -23.03 24.43
C GLU A 253 -17.66 -22.30 25.75
N ARG A 254 -18.73 -22.03 26.51
CA ARG A 254 -18.62 -21.74 27.94
C ARG A 254 -18.87 -23.03 28.73
N LYS A 255 -17.88 -23.38 29.57
CA LYS A 255 -17.98 -24.16 30.80
C LYS A 255 -18.30 -25.67 30.69
N ARG A 256 -17.23 -26.49 30.63
CA ARG A 256 -17.10 -27.78 31.35
C ARG A 256 -15.61 -27.94 31.66
N GLY A 257 -15.09 -28.16 32.85
CA GLY A 257 -15.59 -28.27 34.21
C GLY A 257 -14.37 -28.76 35.02
N ARG A 258 -14.08 -28.15 36.16
CA ARG A 258 -13.37 -28.83 37.25
C ARG A 258 -13.64 -28.12 38.57
N LYS A 259 -14.79 -28.44 39.17
CA LYS A 259 -14.88 -28.46 40.63
C LYS A 259 -13.86 -29.51 41.09
N ARG A 260 -12.76 -29.09 41.71
CA ARG A 260 -12.02 -29.98 42.61
C ARG A 260 -12.83 -30.01 43.90
N ARG A 261 -13.35 -31.20 44.23
CA ARG A 261 -13.91 -31.51 45.55
C ARG A 261 -12.73 -31.74 46.49
N ASP A 262 -12.89 -31.19 47.68
CA ASP A 262 -12.16 -31.54 48.89
C ASP A 262 -12.36 -33.04 49.20
N GLY A 263 -11.32 -33.62 49.81
CA GLY A 263 -11.20 -35.03 50.20
C GLY A 263 -9.75 -35.36 50.46
#